data_AF-A0A954G6W9-F1
#
_entry.id   AF-A0A954G6W9-F1
#
_cell.length_a   1.000
_cell.length_b   1.000
_cell.length_c   1.000
_cell.angle_alpha   90.00
_cell.angle_beta   90.00
_cell.angle_gamma   90.00
#
_symmetry.space_group_name_H-M   'P 1'
#
loop_
_entity.id
_entity.type
_entity.pdbx_description
1 polymer ?
#
loop_
_entity_poly.entity_id
_entity_poly.type
_entity_poly.pdbx_seq_one_letter_code
_entity_poly.pdbx_strand_id
1 'polypeptide(L)'
;MKMKLAKVLLSNGERHVAIVEANGVQLLDLSQVENCHRLSDILYAPDPIGLAKFLIDTELPPVPFNQLEFLAPIDHQEVWAAGVTYKRSQVARMEESEAAASHYDQVYTA
;
A
#
# COMPACT_ATOMS: atom_id res chain seq x y z
N MET A 1 -11.22 -14.44 3.23
CA MET A 1 -11.51 -13.32 2.29
C MET A 1 -10.39 -12.30 2.42
N LYS A 2 -9.93 -11.68 1.33
CA LYS A 2 -8.75 -10.77 1.33
C LYS A 2 -9.21 -9.32 1.50
N MET A 3 -8.78 -8.65 2.57
CA MET A 3 -9.03 -7.21 2.79
C MET A 3 -8.06 -6.37 1.95
N LYS A 4 -8.54 -5.24 1.43
CA LYS A 4 -7.74 -4.26 0.68
C LYS A 4 -7.93 -2.88 1.33
N LEU A 5 -6.83 -2.27 1.78
CA LEU A 5 -6.81 -0.90 2.28
C LEU A 5 -6.37 0.07 1.19
N ALA A 6 -6.90 1.28 1.23
CA ALA A 6 -6.56 2.36 0.32
C ALA A 6 -6.48 3.69 1.07
N LYS A 7 -5.70 4.62 0.51
CA LYS A 7 -5.83 6.05 0.79
C LYS A 7 -6.62 6.67 -0.35
N VAL A 8 -7.60 7.51 -0.04
CA VAL A 8 -8.45 8.15 -1.04
C VAL A 8 -8.55 9.65 -0.79
N LEU A 9 -8.75 10.40 -1.87
CA LEU A 9 -9.11 11.80 -1.86
C LEU A 9 -10.56 11.92 -2.34
N LEU A 10 -11.45 12.42 -1.49
CA LEU A 10 -12.85 12.64 -1.83
C LEU A 10 -13.01 13.91 -2.68
N SER A 11 -14.13 14.04 -3.41
CA SER A 11 -14.41 15.25 -4.22
C SER A 11 -14.48 16.56 -3.40
N ASN A 12 -14.71 16.49 -2.09
CA ASN A 12 -14.67 17.64 -1.18
C ASN A 12 -13.23 18.04 -0.77
N GLY A 13 -12.21 17.31 -1.21
CA GLY A 13 -10.80 17.55 -0.90
C GLY A 13 -10.28 16.83 0.35
N GLU A 14 -11.14 16.09 1.07
CA GLU A 14 -10.73 15.36 2.26
C GLU A 14 -9.99 14.07 1.93
N ARG A 15 -8.99 13.74 2.75
CA ARG A 15 -8.19 12.52 2.62
C ARG A 15 -8.61 11.53 3.69
N HIS A 16 -8.87 10.30 3.26
CA HIS A 16 -9.33 9.22 4.14
C HIS A 16 -8.53 7.95 3.91
N VAL A 17 -8.44 7.12 4.95
CA VAL A 17 -8.11 5.70 4.80
C VAL A 17 -9.42 4.95 4.62
N ALA A 18 -9.43 3.94 3.75
CA ALA A 18 -10.66 3.24 3.41
C ALA A 18 -10.42 1.75 3.13
N ILE A 19 -11.46 0.94 3.29
CA ILE A 19 -11.51 -0.45 2.80
C ILE A 19 -12.12 -0.45 1.41
N VAL A 20 -11.47 -1.14 0.47
CA VAL A 20 -11.95 -1.27 -0.91
C VAL A 20 -12.95 -2.42 -1.01
N GLU A 21 -14.16 -2.08 -1.47
CA GLU A 21 -15.26 -3.01 -1.74
C GLU A 21 -15.47 -3.18 -3.25
N ALA A 22 -16.50 -3.93 -3.65
CA ALA A 22 -16.74 -4.24 -5.06
C ALA A 22 -17.01 -3.00 -5.94
N ASN A 23 -17.74 -2.01 -5.42
CA ASN A 23 -18.25 -0.86 -6.19
C ASN A 23 -17.87 0.51 -5.58
N GLY A 24 -16.98 0.52 -4.57
CA GLY A 24 -16.67 1.73 -3.82
C GLY A 24 -15.71 1.43 -2.68
N VAL A 25 -15.66 2.35 -1.73
CA VAL A 25 -14.86 2.21 -0.51
C VAL A 25 -15.71 2.49 0.72
N GLN A 26 -15.45 1.78 1.81
CA GLN A 26 -15.91 2.19 3.14
C GLN A 26 -14.83 3.02 3.82
N LEU A 27 -15.17 4.23 4.25
CA LEU A 27 -14.25 5.11 4.94
C LEU A 27 -13.95 4.56 6.34
N LEU A 28 -12.73 4.81 6.82
CA LEU A 28 -12.33 4.52 8.18
C LEU A 28 -12.32 5.82 8.98
N ASP A 29 -13.07 5.85 10.08
CA ASP A 29 -12.99 6.92 11.06
C ASP A 29 -11.85 6.63 12.03
N LEU A 30 -10.70 7.26 11.78
CA LEU A 30 -9.50 7.11 12.61
C LEU A 30 -9.64 7.77 13.98
N SER A 31 -10.64 8.64 14.18
CA SER A 31 -10.86 9.32 15.47
C SER A 31 -11.42 8.39 16.56
N GLN A 32 -11.93 7.22 16.19
CA GLN A 32 -12.43 6.20 17.12
C GLN A 32 -11.35 5.62 18.05
N VAL A 33 -10.07 5.78 17.71
CA VAL A 33 -8.94 5.22 18.47
C VAL A 33 -7.90 6.29 18.74
N GLU A 34 -7.50 6.40 20.01
CA GLU A 34 -6.42 7.30 20.41
C GLU A 34 -5.09 6.88 19.75
N ASN A 35 -4.31 7.84 19.27
CA ASN A 35 -3.04 7.64 18.54
C ASN A 35 -3.14 6.94 17.18
N CYS A 36 -4.31 6.89 16.54
CA CYS A 36 -4.47 6.43 15.15
C CYS A 36 -4.77 7.62 14.23
N HIS A 37 -3.87 7.92 13.29
CA HIS A 37 -3.98 9.12 12.44
C HIS A 37 -3.74 8.87 10.95
N ARG A 38 -3.17 7.72 10.58
CA ARG A 38 -2.79 7.39 9.21
C ARG A 38 -2.79 5.89 8.95
N LEU A 39 -2.65 5.52 7.68
CA LEU A 39 -2.65 4.13 7.25
C LEU A 39 -1.55 3.31 7.95
N SER A 40 -0.36 3.88 8.12
CA SER A 40 0.75 3.19 8.77
C SER A 40 0.44 2.78 10.21
N ASP A 41 -0.33 3.59 10.95
CA ASP A 41 -0.67 3.27 12.34
C ASP A 41 -1.54 2.00 12.41
N ILE A 42 -2.43 1.81 11.43
CA ILE A 42 -3.20 0.58 11.26
C ILE A 42 -2.26 -0.59 10.92
N LEU A 43 -1.34 -0.40 9.97
CA LEU A 43 -0.44 -1.45 9.50
C LEU A 43 0.55 -1.92 10.58
N TYR A 44 0.92 -1.04 11.51
CA TYR A 44 1.82 -1.34 12.63
C TYR A 44 1.08 -1.86 13.89
N ALA A 45 -0.26 -1.87 13.89
CA ALA A 45 -1.02 -2.36 15.03
C ALA A 45 -0.78 -3.86 15.29
N PRO A 46 -0.94 -4.34 16.54
CA PRO A 46 -0.85 -5.77 16.85
C PRO A 46 -1.86 -6.64 16.09
N ASP A 47 -3.05 -6.09 15.82
CA ASP A 47 -4.07 -6.70 14.97
C ASP A 47 -4.57 -5.68 13.91
N PRO A 48 -3.87 -5.55 12.76
CA PRO A 48 -4.24 -4.58 11.72
C PRO A 48 -5.61 -4.83 11.10
N ILE A 49 -6.00 -6.11 10.98
CA ILE A 49 -7.28 -6.48 10.35
C ILE A 49 -8.42 -6.16 11.33
N GLY A 50 -8.27 -6.53 12.60
CA GLY A 50 -9.24 -6.20 13.64
C GLY A 50 -9.41 -4.69 13.78
N LEU A 51 -8.30 -3.94 13.84
CA LEU A 51 -8.33 -2.49 13.92
C LEU A 51 -9.00 -1.87 12.69
N ALA A 52 -8.63 -2.26 11.47
CA ALA A 52 -9.25 -1.74 10.26
C ALA A 52 -10.77 -1.98 10.21
N LYS A 53 -11.25 -3.14 10.70
CA LYS A 53 -12.69 -3.43 10.80
C LYS A 53 -13.38 -2.58 11.87
N PHE A 54 -12.72 -2.38 13.01
CA PHE A 54 -13.25 -1.54 14.10
C PHE A 54 -13.40 -0.08 13.65
N LEU A 55 -12.43 0.41 12.88
CA LEU A 55 -12.42 1.80 12.40
C LEU A 55 -13.42 2.07 11.26
N ILE A 56 -14.18 1.08 10.76
CA ILE A 56 -15.19 1.33 9.73
C ILE A 56 -16.17 2.38 10.23
N ASP A 57 -16.32 3.47 9.48
CA ASP A 57 -17.35 4.46 9.74
C ASP A 57 -18.70 3.87 9.33
N THR A 58 -19.51 3.50 10.33
CA THR A 58 -20.84 2.91 10.13
C THR A 58 -21.94 3.95 9.90
N GLU A 59 -21.65 5.24 10.14
CA GLU A 59 -22.62 6.32 9.92
C GLU A 59 -22.64 6.78 8.46
N LEU A 60 -21.51 6.60 7.75
CA LEU A 60 -21.38 6.96 6.35
C LEU A 60 -21.62 5.78 5.40
N PRO A 61 -22.40 5.98 4.31
CA PRO A 61 -22.51 4.97 3.27
C PRO A 61 -21.18 4.83 2.52
N PRO A 62 -20.93 3.68 1.86
CA PRO A 62 -19.76 3.51 1.01
C PRO A 62 -19.71 4.59 -0.08
N VAL A 63 -18.52 5.14 -0.32
CA VAL A 63 -18.30 6.13 -1.37
C VAL A 63 -18.00 5.43 -2.70
N PRO A 64 -18.73 5.73 -3.79
CA PRO A 64 -18.49 5.12 -5.09
C PRO A 64 -17.17 5.61 -5.72
N PHE A 65 -16.54 4.78 -6.54
CA PHE A 65 -15.23 5.09 -7.15
C PHE A 65 -15.21 6.34 -8.04
N ASN A 66 -16.36 6.79 -8.55
CA ASN A 66 -16.45 8.00 -9.37
C ASN A 66 -16.53 9.32 -8.56
N GLN A 67 -16.56 9.23 -7.22
CA GLN A 67 -16.58 10.38 -6.31
C GLN A 67 -15.28 10.52 -5.51
N LEU A 68 -14.23 9.79 -5.90
CA LEU A 68 -12.94 9.80 -5.23
C LEU A 68 -11.78 9.54 -6.20
N GLU A 69 -10.58 9.86 -5.74
CA GLU A 69 -9.33 9.47 -6.37
C GLU A 69 -8.53 8.57 -5.43
N PHE A 70 -7.92 7.51 -5.96
CA PHE A 70 -7.00 6.68 -5.19
C PHE A 70 -5.64 7.37 -5.07
N LEU A 71 -5.12 7.41 -3.85
CA LEU A 71 -3.78 7.90 -3.53
C LEU A 71 -2.81 6.72 -3.35
N ALA A 72 -1.51 7.02 -3.35
CA ALA A 72 -0.50 6.03 -3.00
C ALA A 72 -0.78 5.45 -1.60
N PRO A 73 -0.82 4.11 -1.41
CA PRO A 73 -1.19 3.47 -0.14
C PRO A 73 -0.01 3.43 0.85
N ILE A 74 0.72 4.55 0.94
CA ILE A 74 1.86 4.75 1.83
C ILE A 74 1.76 6.14 2.47
N ASP A 75 2.46 6.35 3.57
CA ASP A 75 2.56 7.62 4.28
C ASP A 75 3.94 8.26 4.01
N HIS A 76 4.80 8.36 5.04
CA HIS A 76 6.08 9.05 4.98
C HIS A 76 7.29 8.12 5.17
N GLN A 77 7.08 6.80 5.02
CA GLN A 77 8.16 5.83 5.11
C GLN A 77 9.17 5.98 3.96
N GLU A 78 10.42 5.59 4.21
CA GLU A 78 11.41 5.43 3.16
C GLU A 78 11.00 4.33 2.18
N VAL A 79 11.31 4.54 0.89
CA VAL A 79 11.03 3.58 -0.17
C VAL A 79 12.36 3.08 -0.73
N TRP A 80 12.59 1.77 -0.58
CA TRP A 80 13.79 1.09 -1.07
C TRP A 80 13.43 0.22 -2.28
N ALA A 81 14.35 0.08 -3.24
CA ALA A 81 14.14 -0.71 -4.44
C ALA A 81 15.30 -1.68 -4.68
N ALA A 82 14.98 -2.91 -5.07
CA ALA A 82 15.96 -3.92 -5.49
C ALA A 82 15.83 -4.18 -7.00
N GLY A 83 16.96 -4.08 -7.71
CA GLY A 83 17.03 -4.39 -9.14
C GLY A 83 17.35 -5.86 -9.40
N VAL A 84 17.14 -6.30 -10.65
CA VAL A 84 17.57 -7.63 -11.14
C VAL A 84 16.99 -8.80 -10.33
N THR A 85 15.73 -8.67 -9.92
CA THR A 85 15.02 -9.66 -9.09
C THR A 85 14.30 -10.73 -9.92
N TYR A 86 14.31 -10.61 -11.25
CA TYR A 86 13.75 -11.60 -12.17
C TYR A 86 14.83 -12.18 -13.09
N LYS A 87 14.80 -13.50 -13.32
CA LYS A 87 15.74 -14.21 -14.22
C LYS A 87 15.88 -13.54 -15.59
N ARG A 88 14.77 -13.07 -16.17
CA ARG A 88 14.78 -12.38 -17.47
C ARG A 88 15.55 -11.05 -17.44
N SER A 89 15.49 -10.32 -16.33
CA SER A 89 16.24 -9.08 -16.15
C SER A 89 17.72 -9.32 -15.85
N GLN A 90 18.06 -10.47 -15.27
CA GLN A 90 19.44 -10.91 -15.03
C GLN A 90 20.15 -11.20 -16.36
N VAL A 91 19.55 -12.04 -17.22
CA VAL A 91 20.13 -12.44 -18.51
C VAL A 91 20.36 -11.23 -19.42
N ALA A 92 19.37 -10.35 -19.56
CA ALA A 92 19.49 -9.15 -20.40
C ALA A 92 20.61 -8.20 -19.95
N ARG A 93 20.87 -8.10 -18.64
CA ARG A 93 21.94 -7.25 -18.09
C ARG A 93 23.33 -7.89 -18.19
N MET A 94 23.42 -9.23 -18.18
CA MET A 94 24.67 -9.96 -18.44
C MET A 94 25.09 -9.85 -19.91
N GLU A 95 24.13 -9.86 -20.84
CA GLU A 95 24.39 -9.72 -22.28
C GLU A 95 24.83 -8.30 -22.68
N GLU A 96 24.38 -7.27 -21.95
CA GLU A 96 24.72 -5.86 -22.22
C GLU A 96 26.03 -5.38 -21.57
N SER A 97 26.75 -6.21 -20.80
CA SER A 97 27.98 -5.79 -20.10
C SER A 97 28.99 -6.91 -19.90
N GLU A 98 30.05 -6.94 -20.71
CA GLU A 98 31.21 -7.85 -20.53
C GLU A 98 31.93 -7.65 -19.18
N ALA A 99 31.87 -6.44 -18.58
CA ALA A 99 32.52 -6.12 -17.31
C ALA A 99 31.65 -6.37 -16.05
N ALA A 100 30.32 -6.45 -16.20
CA ALA A 100 29.40 -6.59 -15.06
C ALA A 100 29.07 -8.05 -14.70
N ALA A 101 29.45 -9.01 -15.55
CA ALA A 101 29.21 -10.43 -15.33
C ALA A 101 29.77 -10.93 -13.99
N SER A 102 30.92 -10.41 -13.52
CA SER A 102 31.54 -10.90 -12.27
C SER A 102 30.91 -10.35 -10.98
N HIS A 103 30.19 -9.22 -11.00
CA HIS A 103 29.63 -8.62 -9.78
C HIS A 103 28.24 -9.17 -9.41
N TYR A 104 27.45 -9.59 -10.40
CA TYR A 104 26.13 -10.18 -10.16
C TYR A 104 26.17 -11.68 -9.83
N ASP A 105 27.23 -12.40 -10.25
CA ASP A 105 27.43 -13.81 -9.89
C ASP A 105 27.62 -14.01 -8.37
N GLN A 106 28.30 -13.07 -7.70
CA GLN A 106 28.57 -13.17 -6.26
C GLN A 106 27.32 -13.00 -5.38
N VAL A 107 26.27 -12.33 -5.87
CA VAL A 107 25.03 -12.08 -5.10
C VAL A 107 24.07 -13.27 -5.17
N TYR A 108 24.10 -14.05 -6.25
CA TYR A 108 23.19 -15.19 -6.45
C TYR A 108 23.74 -16.53 -5.97
N THR A 109 25.05 -16.61 -5.67
CA THR A 109 25.72 -17.86 -5.25
C THR A 109 26.03 -17.91 -3.75
N ALA A 110 25.53 -16.95 -2.96
CA ALA A 110 25.68 -16.90 -1.50
C ALA A 110 24.56 -17.67 -0.78
#